data_AF-A0AAF0MNX4-F1
#
_entry.id   AF-A0AAF0MNX4-F1
#
_cell.length_a   1.000
_cell.length_b   1.000
_cell.length_c   1.000
_cell.angle_alpha   90.00
_cell.angle_beta   90.00
_cell.angle_gamma   90.00
#
_symmetry.space_group_name_H-M   'P 1'
#
loop_
_entity.id
_entity.type
_entity.pdbx_description
1 polymer ?
#
loop_
_entity_poly.entity_id
_entity_poly.type
_entity_poly.pdbx_seq_one_letter_code
_entity_poly.pdbx_strand_id
1 'polypeptide(L)'
;MSDEICDCETDEFVGKIRRGMLDDDTIFDIADLFKVFADSTRVRIMWALHESEMCVRGISKSLNISMSAASHQLKTLKDADLVASRRSGKQVYYSLCDEHIEMLLSTALAHIKEEKRWSASSRSRWTALTAPRRWRRPFPRSPGYRMLRWISRPRRCT
;
A
#
# COMPACT_ATOMS: atom_id res chain seq x y z
N MET A 1 -39.52 -23.21 14.57
CA MET A 1 -38.68 -22.20 13.90
C MET A 1 -37.94 -21.49 15.00
N SER A 2 -36.75 -21.97 15.33
CA SER A 2 -35.90 -21.36 16.35
C SER A 2 -34.99 -20.39 15.61
N ASP A 3 -35.19 -19.10 15.83
CA ASP A 3 -34.29 -18.07 15.35
C ASP A 3 -32.93 -18.29 16.00
N GLU A 4 -31.98 -18.77 15.19
CA GLU A 4 -30.59 -18.94 15.55
C GLU A 4 -30.00 -17.54 15.72
N ILE A 5 -29.98 -17.04 16.96
CA ILE A 5 -29.46 -15.71 17.31
C ILE A 5 -28.01 -15.64 16.81
N CYS A 6 -27.73 -14.73 15.87
CA CYS A 6 -26.36 -14.47 15.43
C CYS A 6 -25.62 -13.77 16.58
N ASP A 7 -24.56 -14.39 17.10
CA ASP A 7 -23.64 -13.78 18.08
C ASP A 7 -23.09 -12.40 17.63
N CYS A 8 -23.20 -12.10 16.33
CA CYS A 8 -22.79 -10.85 15.70
C CYS A 8 -23.71 -9.63 15.97
N GLU A 9 -24.95 -9.87 16.42
CA GLU A 9 -25.96 -8.82 16.65
C GLU A 9 -26.01 -8.36 18.11
N THR A 10 -25.20 -8.97 18.99
CA THR A 10 -25.17 -8.60 20.39
C THR A 10 -24.65 -7.17 20.56
N ASP A 11 -25.37 -6.35 21.31
CA ASP A 11 -25.01 -4.95 21.58
C ASP A 11 -23.60 -4.83 22.20
N GLU A 12 -23.17 -5.83 22.98
CA GLU A 12 -21.82 -5.91 23.54
C GLU A 12 -20.75 -6.08 22.45
N PHE A 13 -20.99 -6.93 21.46
CA PHE A 13 -20.07 -7.15 20.34
C PHE A 13 -19.99 -5.93 19.44
N VAL A 14 -21.15 -5.37 19.06
CA VAL A 14 -21.24 -4.15 18.25
C VAL A 14 -20.59 -2.96 18.97
N GLY A 15 -20.84 -2.81 20.27
CA GLY A 15 -20.22 -1.78 21.11
C GLY A 15 -18.69 -1.96 21.27
N LYS A 16 -18.19 -3.19 21.25
CA LYS A 16 -16.74 -3.46 21.22
C LYS A 16 -16.12 -3.06 19.88
N ILE A 17 -16.77 -3.36 18.75
CA ILE A 17 -16.30 -2.96 17.43
C ILE A 17 -16.29 -1.44 17.28
N ARG A 18 -17.38 -0.77 17.67
CA ARG A 18 -17.47 0.70 17.62
C ARG A 18 -16.38 1.40 18.43
N ARG A 19 -16.02 0.85 19.60
CA ARG A 19 -14.91 1.38 20.42
C ARG A 19 -13.52 1.11 19.85
N GLY A 20 -13.38 0.07 19.03
CA GLY A 20 -12.12 -0.26 18.36
C GLY A 20 -11.98 0.34 16.97
N MET A 21 -13.04 0.98 16.45
CA MET A 21 -13.03 1.65 15.15
C MET A 21 -12.24 2.95 15.27
N LEU A 22 -11.50 3.28 14.21
CA LEU A 22 -10.91 4.60 14.06
C LEU A 22 -12.02 5.65 13.95
N ASP A 23 -11.69 6.89 14.30
CA ASP A 23 -12.55 8.04 14.03
C ASP A 23 -12.78 8.21 12.53
N ASP A 24 -13.93 8.76 12.18
CA ASP A 24 -14.35 8.92 10.78
C ASP A 24 -13.35 9.79 10.00
N ASP A 25 -12.82 10.86 10.62
CA ASP A 25 -11.83 11.76 10.00
C ASP A 25 -10.57 11.00 9.59
N THR A 26 -9.98 10.20 10.50
CA THR A 26 -8.82 9.36 10.18
C THR A 26 -9.12 8.34 9.07
N ILE A 27 -10.33 7.76 9.04
CA ILE A 27 -10.74 6.85 7.97
C ILE A 27 -10.82 7.58 6.62
N PHE A 28 -11.34 8.81 6.60
CA PHE A 28 -11.38 9.64 5.40
C PHE A 28 -9.97 9.98 4.90
N ASP A 29 -9.06 10.36 5.80
CA ASP A 29 -7.66 10.64 5.45
C ASP A 29 -6.96 9.42 4.83
N ILE A 30 -7.16 8.23 5.42
CA ILE A 30 -6.64 6.97 4.86
C ILE A 30 -7.23 6.71 3.47
N ALA A 31 -8.53 6.90 3.29
CA ALA A 31 -9.19 6.70 2.01
C ALA A 31 -8.66 7.66 0.94
N ASP A 32 -8.44 8.93 1.29
CA ASP A 32 -7.90 9.94 0.39
C ASP A 32 -6.45 9.66 0.00
N LEU A 33 -5.62 9.18 0.94
CA LEU A 33 -4.29 8.66 0.64
C LEU A 33 -4.37 7.56 -0.43
N PHE A 34 -5.23 6.54 -0.22
CA PHE A 34 -5.38 5.44 -1.17
C PHE A 34 -5.93 5.86 -2.53
N LYS A 35 -6.78 6.90 -2.61
CA LYS A 35 -7.22 7.47 -3.89
C LYS A 35 -6.03 8.00 -4.71
N VAL A 36 -4.99 8.51 -4.06
CA VAL A 36 -3.76 8.93 -4.76
C VAL A 36 -2.95 7.71 -5.22
N PHE A 37 -2.84 6.67 -4.40
CA PHE A 37 -2.19 5.41 -4.79
C PHE A 37 -2.91 4.62 -5.89
N ALA A 38 -4.22 4.82 -6.07
CA ALA A 38 -5.01 4.03 -7.01
C ALA A 38 -4.72 4.30 -8.52
N ASP A 39 -3.93 5.33 -8.85
CA ASP A 39 -3.59 5.60 -10.26
C ASP A 39 -2.29 4.92 -10.69
N SER A 40 -2.38 4.23 -11.82
CA SER A 40 -1.25 3.49 -12.40
C SER A 40 -0.06 4.37 -12.78
N THR A 41 -0.27 5.60 -13.24
CA THR A 41 0.84 6.49 -13.64
C THR A 41 1.59 7.00 -12.41
N ARG A 42 0.86 7.40 -11.36
CA ARG A 42 1.43 7.81 -10.07
C ARG A 42 2.23 6.69 -9.43
N VAL A 43 1.70 5.46 -9.41
CA VAL A 43 2.43 4.28 -8.90
C VAL A 43 3.71 4.03 -9.70
N ARG A 44 3.68 4.17 -11.04
CA ARG A 44 4.90 4.03 -11.86
C ARG A 44 5.95 5.10 -11.55
N ILE A 45 5.53 6.34 -11.30
CA ILE A 45 6.45 7.42 -10.90
C ILE A 45 7.06 7.10 -9.53
N MET A 46 6.23 6.75 -8.55
CA MET A 46 6.69 6.39 -7.20
C MET A 46 7.64 5.20 -7.23
N TRP A 47 7.36 4.17 -8.04
CA TRP A 47 8.24 3.02 -8.20
C TRP A 47 9.59 3.41 -8.82
N ALA A 48 9.60 4.32 -9.80
CA ALA A 48 10.86 4.82 -10.36
C ALA A 48 11.68 5.61 -9.32
N LEU A 49 10.99 6.39 -8.46
CA LEU A 49 11.62 7.15 -7.38
C LEU A 49 12.08 6.28 -6.22
N HIS A 50 11.46 5.12 -6.00
CA HIS A 50 11.90 4.11 -5.05
C HIS A 50 13.28 3.56 -5.40
N GLU A 51 13.56 3.33 -6.68
CA GLU A 51 14.87 2.83 -7.13
C GLU A 51 15.96 3.91 -7.05
N SER A 52 15.64 5.16 -7.39
CA SER A 52 16.58 6.27 -7.33
C SER A 52 15.91 7.64 -7.38
N GLU A 53 16.50 8.65 -6.75
CA GLU A 53 16.05 10.04 -6.93
C GLU A 53 16.30 10.50 -8.38
N MET A 54 15.30 11.14 -8.99
CA MET A 54 15.37 11.54 -10.40
C MET A 54 14.79 12.94 -10.63
N CYS A 55 15.25 13.61 -11.68
CA CYS A 55 14.66 14.87 -12.13
C CYS A 55 13.47 14.63 -13.09
N VAL A 56 12.65 15.67 -13.32
CA VAL A 56 11.45 15.59 -14.19
C VAL A 56 11.77 15.02 -15.58
N ARG A 57 12.92 15.38 -16.16
CA ARG A 57 13.37 14.86 -17.46
C ARG A 57 13.67 13.36 -17.41
N GLY A 58 14.26 12.88 -16.32
CA GLY A 58 14.53 11.47 -16.10
C GLY A 58 13.23 10.68 -16.03
N ILE A 59 12.28 11.14 -15.20
CA ILE A 59 10.96 10.52 -15.03
C ILE A 59 10.18 10.47 -16.35
N SER A 60 10.16 11.59 -17.09
CA SER A 60 9.52 11.68 -18.40
C SER A 60 10.07 10.65 -19.39
N LYS A 61 11.40 10.47 -19.43
CA LYS A 61 12.05 9.45 -20.28
C LYS A 61 11.76 8.03 -19.81
N SER A 62 11.85 7.76 -18.51
CA SER A 62 11.62 6.41 -17.94
C SER A 62 10.19 5.91 -18.16
N LEU A 63 9.20 6.80 -18.07
CA LEU A 63 7.79 6.44 -18.24
C LEU A 63 7.26 6.69 -19.67
N ASN A 64 8.07 7.27 -20.56
CA ASN A 64 7.68 7.70 -21.90
C ASN A 64 6.44 8.62 -21.91
N ILE A 65 6.40 9.58 -20.98
CA ILE A 65 5.35 10.59 -20.87
C ILE A 65 5.91 11.98 -21.15
N SER A 66 5.08 12.93 -21.56
CA SER A 66 5.53 14.31 -21.77
C SER A 66 5.99 14.96 -20.46
N MET A 67 6.94 15.91 -20.54
CA MET A 67 7.43 16.64 -19.36
C MET A 67 6.31 17.40 -18.64
N SER A 68 5.34 17.93 -19.38
CA SER A 68 4.17 18.61 -18.82
C SER A 68 3.31 17.64 -18.00
N ALA A 69 3.01 16.46 -18.56
CA ALA A 69 2.26 15.42 -17.86
C ALA A 69 3.00 14.94 -16.60
N ALA A 70 4.31 14.69 -16.70
CA ALA A 70 5.13 14.30 -15.55
C ALA A 70 5.11 15.37 -14.45
N SER A 71 5.29 16.65 -14.81
CA SER A 71 5.25 17.75 -13.85
C SER A 71 3.89 17.90 -13.17
N HIS A 72 2.79 17.67 -13.90
CA HIS A 72 1.45 17.72 -13.34
C HIS A 72 1.23 16.60 -12.33
N GLN A 73 1.60 15.36 -12.67
CA GLN A 73 1.51 14.21 -11.75
C GLN A 73 2.40 14.40 -10.51
N LEU A 74 3.61 14.93 -10.69
CA LEU A 74 4.52 15.22 -9.58
C LEU A 74 3.98 16.30 -8.64
N LYS A 75 3.23 17.27 -9.16
CA LYS A 75 2.56 18.26 -8.32
C LYS A 75 1.52 17.59 -7.44
N THR A 76 0.64 16.78 -8.02
CA THR A 76 -0.38 16.03 -7.27
C THR A 76 0.25 15.09 -6.23
N LEU A 77 1.35 14.42 -6.57
CA LEU A 77 2.09 13.56 -5.63
C LEU A 77 2.74 14.35 -4.49
N LYS A 78 3.22 15.56 -4.78
CA LYS A 78 3.81 16.46 -3.78
C LYS A 78 2.74 17.06 -2.86
N ASP A 79 1.59 17.45 -3.42
CA ASP A 79 0.47 18.01 -2.66
C ASP A 79 -0.15 16.95 -1.72
N ALA A 80 0.03 15.66 -2.03
CA ALA A 80 -0.38 14.53 -1.19
C ALA A 80 0.75 14.01 -0.25
N ASP A 81 1.85 14.76 -0.10
CA ASP A 81 3.00 14.41 0.73
C ASP A 81 3.64 13.03 0.45
N LEU A 82 3.51 12.53 -0.77
CA LEU A 82 4.10 11.25 -1.18
C LEU A 82 5.54 11.38 -1.71
N VAL A 83 5.86 12.57 -2.21
CA VAL A 83 7.14 12.85 -2.89
C VAL A 83 7.73 14.15 -2.39
N ALA A 84 9.01 14.10 -2.00
CA ALA A 84 9.80 15.25 -1.63
C ALA A 84 10.54 15.81 -2.85
N SER A 85 10.82 17.12 -2.82
CA SER A 85 11.59 17.80 -3.87
C SER A 85 12.83 18.47 -3.30
N ARG A 86 13.99 18.16 -3.88
CA ARG A 86 15.28 18.78 -3.56
C ARG A 86 15.80 19.55 -4.76
N ARG A 87 16.25 20.78 -4.55
CA ARG A 87 16.92 21.57 -5.61
C ARG A 87 18.43 21.35 -5.55
N SER A 88 19.02 20.97 -6.68
CA SER A 88 20.47 20.85 -6.86
C SER A 88 20.89 21.70 -8.06
N GLY A 89 21.40 22.90 -7.78
CA GLY A 89 21.74 23.90 -8.79
C GLY A 89 20.52 24.33 -9.63
N LYS A 90 20.58 24.06 -10.93
CA LYS A 90 19.50 24.41 -11.89
C LYS A 90 18.42 23.34 -12.02
N GLN A 91 18.61 22.15 -11.43
CA GLN A 91 17.68 21.02 -11.56
C GLN A 91 16.99 20.73 -10.22
N VAL A 92 15.74 20.23 -10.32
CA VAL A 92 14.98 19.73 -9.17
C VAL A 92 14.92 18.20 -9.28
N TYR A 93 15.32 17.56 -8.20
CA TYR A 93 15.27 16.11 -8.01
C TYR A 93 14.11 15.79 -7.08
N TYR A 94 13.49 14.64 -7.34
CA TYR A 94 12.37 14.13 -6.57
C TYR A 94 12.77 12.80 -5.95
N SER A 95 12.28 12.55 -4.75
CA SER A 95 12.45 11.31 -3.98
C SER A 95 11.14 10.97 -3.27
N LEU A 96 10.98 9.74 -2.78
CA LEU A 96 9.88 9.43 -1.86
C LEU A 96 10.03 10.24 -0.56
N CYS A 97 8.90 10.56 0.08
CA CYS A 97 8.89 11.34 1.32
C CYS A 97 9.43 10.57 2.52
N ASP A 98 9.03 9.31 2.70
CA ASP A 98 9.37 8.51 3.88
C ASP A 98 9.50 7.01 3.59
N GLU A 99 9.98 6.28 4.59
CA GLU A 99 10.12 4.82 4.59
C GLU A 99 8.75 4.09 4.61
N HIS A 100 7.69 4.72 5.15
CA HIS A 100 6.36 4.11 5.20
C HIS A 100 5.78 3.91 3.80
N ILE A 101 5.98 4.87 2.89
CA ILE A 101 5.56 4.78 1.49
C ILE A 101 6.30 3.66 0.76
N GLU A 102 7.60 3.50 1.03
CA GLU A 102 8.41 2.40 0.49
C GLU A 102 7.89 1.03 0.98
N MET A 103 7.59 0.92 2.27
CA MET A 103 6.98 -0.27 2.86
C MET A 103 5.61 -0.58 2.27
N LEU A 104 4.77 0.45 2.03
CA LEU A 104 3.46 0.26 1.42
C LEU A 104 3.57 -0.32 -0.01
N LEU A 105 4.45 0.25 -0.83
CA LEU A 105 4.68 -0.21 -2.20
C LEU A 105 5.22 -1.64 -2.25
N SER A 106 6.19 -1.96 -1.40
CA SER A 106 6.77 -3.31 -1.32
C SER A 106 5.76 -4.35 -0.80
N THR A 107 4.95 -3.99 0.20
CA THR A 107 3.88 -4.83 0.74
C THR A 107 2.80 -5.09 -0.30
N ALA A 108 2.38 -4.05 -1.04
CA ALA A 108 1.41 -4.19 -2.13
C ALA A 108 1.92 -5.14 -3.22
N LEU A 109 3.20 -5.03 -3.61
CA LEU A 109 3.81 -5.95 -4.57
C LEU A 109 3.88 -7.39 -4.03
N ALA A 110 4.24 -7.57 -2.75
CA ALA A 110 4.27 -8.88 -2.11
C ALA A 110 2.89 -9.54 -2.15
N HIS A 111 1.83 -8.79 -1.80
CA HIS A 111 0.45 -9.27 -1.81
C HIS A 111 -0.01 -9.72 -3.21
N ILE A 112 0.24 -8.91 -4.25
CA ILE A 112 -0.10 -9.26 -5.65
C ILE A 112 0.64 -10.51 -6.12
N LYS A 113 1.89 -10.71 -5.67
CA LYS A 113 2.68 -11.90 -5.99
C LYS A 113 2.16 -13.15 -5.27
N GLU A 114 1.63 -13.01 -4.06
CA GLU A 114 1.04 -14.10 -3.28
C GLU A 114 -0.30 -14.58 -3.85
N GLU A 115 -1.19 -13.68 -4.29
CA GLU A 115 -2.50 -14.05 -4.82
C GLU A 115 -2.43 -14.94 -6.08
N LYS A 116 -1.35 -14.84 -6.86
CA LYS A 116 -1.10 -15.75 -8.00
C LYS A 116 -0.96 -17.23 -7.58
N ARG A 117 -0.78 -17.52 -6.29
CA ARG A 117 -0.70 -18.89 -5.76
C ARG A 117 -2.05 -19.48 -5.37
N TRP A 118 -3.10 -18.66 -5.21
CA TRP A 118 -4.43 -19.11 -4.78
C TRP A 118 -5.35 -19.55 -5.93
N SER A 119 -5.08 -19.16 -7.18
CA SER A 119 -6.00 -19.42 -8.30
C SER A 119 -5.92 -20.81 -8.94
N ALA A 120 -4.85 -21.59 -8.69
CA ALA A 120 -4.60 -22.83 -9.44
C ALA A 120 -5.09 -24.14 -8.76
N SER A 121 -5.56 -24.13 -7.51
CA SER A 121 -5.84 -25.39 -6.77
C SER A 121 -7.16 -25.46 -5.97
N SER A 122 -7.94 -24.39 -5.80
CA SER A 122 -9.00 -24.39 -4.76
C SER A 122 -10.40 -24.05 -5.28
N ARG A 123 -10.77 -24.58 -6.45
CA ARG A 123 -12.16 -24.56 -6.92
C ARG A 123 -12.86 -25.89 -6.62
N SER A 124 -12.85 -26.31 -5.36
CA SER A 124 -13.67 -27.43 -4.87
C SER A 124 -13.78 -27.34 -3.34
N ARG A 125 -15.03 -27.36 -2.83
CA ARG A 125 -15.42 -27.50 -1.42
C ARG A 125 -15.68 -26.21 -0.62
N TRP A 126 -16.58 -25.36 -1.13
CA TRP A 126 -17.44 -24.58 -0.25
C TRP A 126 -18.72 -25.38 0.01
N THR A 127 -18.68 -26.30 0.97
CA THR A 127 -19.90 -26.71 1.69
C THR A 127 -19.82 -26.11 3.08
N ALA A 128 -20.29 -24.87 3.13
CA ALA A 128 -20.51 -24.09 4.32
C ALA A 128 -21.90 -24.44 4.85
N LEU A 129 -22.00 -25.34 5.80
CA LEU A 129 -23.14 -25.41 6.70
C LEU A 129 -22.55 -25.70 8.09
N THR A 130 -22.83 -24.83 9.06
CA THR A 130 -22.54 -24.93 10.51
C THR A 130 -21.10 -24.77 11.05
N ALA A 131 -20.33 -23.72 10.70
CA ALA A 131 -19.29 -23.26 11.66
C ALA A 131 -19.15 -21.73 11.77
N PRO A 132 -18.82 -21.20 12.96
CA PRO A 132 -18.59 -19.76 13.17
C PRO A 132 -17.37 -19.25 12.38
N ARG A 133 -17.54 -18.09 11.72
CA ARG A 133 -16.69 -17.60 10.62
C ARG A 133 -15.26 -17.17 11.00
N ARG A 134 -14.94 -16.94 12.27
CA ARG A 134 -13.63 -16.43 12.73
C ARG A 134 -12.46 -17.42 12.56
N TRP A 135 -12.73 -18.72 12.40
CA TRP A 135 -11.70 -19.77 12.46
C TRP A 135 -11.85 -20.86 11.39
N ARG A 136 -12.07 -20.48 10.12
CA ARG A 136 -11.87 -21.40 8.99
C ARG A 136 -10.52 -21.14 8.28
N ARG A 137 -9.44 -21.41 9.04
CA ARG A 137 -8.04 -21.79 8.66
C ARG A 137 -6.90 -20.85 9.09
N PRO A 138 -5.70 -21.44 9.37
CA PRO A 138 -4.63 -20.81 10.14
C PRO A 138 -3.82 -19.84 9.29
N PHE A 139 -3.38 -18.75 9.91
CA PHE A 139 -2.24 -17.96 9.41
C PHE A 139 -1.03 -18.89 9.28
N PRO A 140 -0.45 -19.09 8.09
CA PRO A 140 0.82 -19.78 8.00
C PRO A 140 1.89 -18.88 8.63
N ARG A 141 2.55 -19.37 9.68
CA ARG A 141 3.85 -18.85 10.10
C ARG A 141 4.78 -19.00 8.92
N SER A 142 5.22 -17.90 8.31
CA SER A 142 6.25 -17.91 7.28
C SER A 142 7.51 -18.58 7.82
N PRO A 143 7.95 -19.74 7.30
CA PRO A 143 9.30 -20.21 7.54
C PRO A 143 10.19 -19.48 6.54
N GLY A 144 10.94 -18.49 7.03
CA GLY A 144 12.04 -17.90 6.27
C GLY A 144 11.82 -16.47 5.79
N TYR A 145 11.65 -15.53 6.72
CA TYR A 145 12.34 -14.24 6.55
C TYR A 145 13.84 -14.48 6.72
N ARG A 146 14.46 -15.02 5.67
CA ARG A 146 15.91 -14.97 5.53
C ARG A 146 16.22 -13.59 4.96
N MET A 147 16.60 -12.69 5.87
CA MET A 147 17.37 -11.48 5.57
C MET A 147 18.16 -11.63 4.27
N LEU A 148 17.76 -10.87 3.25
CA LEU A 148 18.65 -10.53 2.15
C LEU A 148 19.09 -9.09 2.36
N ARG A 149 20.18 -8.99 3.13
CA ARG A 149 21.27 -8.03 3.02
C ARG A 149 21.33 -7.41 1.62
N TRP A 150 20.85 -6.17 1.48
CA TRP A 150 21.35 -5.20 0.51
C TRP A 150 21.00 -3.81 1.03
N ILE A 151 21.96 -3.17 1.72
CA ILE A 151 22.33 -1.75 1.68
C ILE A 151 23.50 -1.62 2.66
N SER A 152 24.72 -1.65 2.13
CA SER A 152 25.83 -0.97 2.78
C SER A 152 25.83 0.46 2.29
N ARG A 153 25.32 1.40 3.13
CA ARG A 153 25.95 2.69 3.43
C ARG A 153 25.06 3.55 4.34
N PRO A 154 25.62 4.17 5.40
CA PRO A 154 24.93 5.18 6.18
C PRO A 154 25.05 6.53 5.45
N ARG A 155 23.95 7.28 5.35
CA ARG A 155 24.02 8.73 5.19
C ARG A 155 23.10 9.37 6.22
N ARG A 156 23.71 9.84 7.32
CA ARG A 156 23.20 10.94 8.12
C ARG A 156 23.29 12.21 7.27
N CYS A 157 22.25 13.04 7.32
CA CYS A 157 22.26 14.50 7.13
C CYS A 157 21.06 14.98 7.99
N THR A 158 21.16 15.76 9.07
CA THR A 158 21.57 17.19 9.19
C THR A 158 21.23 18.04 8.00
#